data_AF-A0A1Q3NL46-F1
#
_entry.id   AF-A0A1Q3NL46-F1
#
_cell.length_a   1.000
_cell.length_b   1.000
_cell.length_c   1.000
_cell.angle_alpha   90.00
_cell.angle_beta   90.00
_cell.angle_gamma   90.00
#
_symmetry.space_group_name_H-M   'P 1'
#
loop_
_entity.id
_entity.type
_entity.pdbx_description
1 polymer ?
#
loop_
_entity_poly.entity_id
_entity_poly.type
_entity_poly.pdbx_seq_one_letter_code
_entity_poly.pdbx_strand_id
1 'polypeptide(L)'
;MKKFLLINLSLLSLVACSDENNDIYGKVDPKNKVFYSYDFAAANTSNKLTKKSYQVDKNNDLLISYTETPKLQTEALRNFITSNGISTILPPQNTTGAYMVGRKAIFNDTVLEYEPYNLEQRTVFKLTYQLKKIDLSGLDVSDYIGYFLRQATSSSFISDVTLDIIKGILFASQDKFPAGATCWQKQVQLSSQDYIESYPTQNLSHVSVGSSIIRQDIWQNAAWTAFTPNTEFNLADTRIRHQSREYWGFYHTTREVNPIAPINELACDFFNESAFNSANNVLSRVFK
;
A
#
# COMPACT_ATOMS: atom_id res chain seq x y z
N MET A 1 41.65 -16.88 -55.65
CA MET A 1 41.54 -15.83 -54.61
C MET A 1 40.52 -16.27 -53.57
N LYS A 2 40.88 -16.25 -52.27
CA LYS A 2 40.09 -16.45 -51.01
C LYS A 2 39.37 -17.82 -50.86
N LYS A 3 40.02 -18.86 -50.32
CA LYS A 3 40.24 -19.27 -48.90
C LYS A 3 39.06 -20.01 -48.22
N PHE A 4 39.25 -21.33 -48.04
CA PHE A 4 39.00 -22.23 -46.89
C PHE A 4 37.65 -22.14 -46.12
N LEU A 5 37.04 -23.20 -45.60
CA LEU A 5 37.09 -24.67 -45.69
C LEU A 5 35.93 -25.17 -44.79
N LEU A 6 35.27 -26.26 -45.18
CA LEU A 6 34.84 -27.46 -44.41
C LEU A 6 34.83 -27.36 -42.84
N ILE A 7 33.95 -27.97 -42.03
CA ILE A 7 33.16 -29.21 -42.13
C ILE A 7 32.41 -29.44 -40.78
N ASN A 8 31.44 -30.37 -40.80
CA ASN A 8 30.95 -31.28 -39.74
C ASN A 8 29.62 -31.02 -39.01
N LEU A 9 28.66 -31.89 -39.38
CA LEU A 9 27.60 -32.43 -38.53
C LEU A 9 28.16 -33.04 -37.23
N SER A 10 27.37 -32.95 -36.15
CA SER A 10 27.23 -34.01 -35.16
C SER A 10 25.91 -33.83 -34.40
N LEU A 11 25.09 -34.88 -34.45
CA LEU A 11 23.88 -35.08 -33.65
C LEU A 11 24.24 -35.60 -32.25
N LEU A 12 23.43 -35.16 -31.28
CA LEU A 12 23.01 -35.83 -30.04
C LEU A 12 24.07 -36.23 -28.98
N SER A 13 23.93 -35.60 -27.80
CA SER A 13 23.77 -36.36 -26.54
C SER A 13 23.04 -35.50 -25.51
N LEU A 14 21.88 -35.98 -25.06
CA LEU A 14 21.30 -35.59 -23.78
C LEU A 14 22.35 -35.83 -22.68
N VAL A 15 22.54 -34.83 -21.82
CA VAL A 15 22.89 -35.07 -20.43
C VAL A 15 21.77 -34.47 -19.60
N ALA A 16 20.92 -35.36 -19.10
CA ALA A 16 20.16 -35.08 -17.89
C ALA A 16 21.16 -35.12 -16.74
N CYS A 17 21.36 -33.98 -16.08
CA CYS A 17 21.55 -33.98 -14.64
C CYS A 17 20.30 -33.31 -14.08
N SER A 18 19.44 -34.16 -13.52
CA SER A 18 18.45 -33.81 -12.53
C SER A 18 19.11 -32.99 -11.43
N ASP A 19 18.60 -31.79 -11.20
CA ASP A 19 18.21 -31.40 -9.85
C ASP A 19 16.82 -30.79 -9.98
N GLU A 20 15.86 -31.52 -9.43
CA GLU A 20 14.54 -31.04 -9.08
C GLU A 20 14.71 -29.82 -8.19
N ASN A 21 14.46 -28.63 -8.73
CA ASN A 21 13.90 -27.57 -7.94
C ASN A 21 12.68 -27.06 -8.70
N ASN A 22 11.52 -27.33 -8.10
CA ASN A 22 10.24 -26.75 -8.45
C ASN A 22 10.31 -25.23 -8.27
N ASP A 23 10.95 -24.52 -9.20
CA ASP A 23 10.76 -23.08 -9.40
C ASP A 23 9.38 -22.89 -10.04
N ILE A 24 8.36 -22.99 -9.18
CA ILE A 24 6.97 -22.59 -9.45
C ILE A 24 6.90 -21.06 -9.65
N TYR A 25 7.97 -20.34 -9.34
CA TYR A 25 8.06 -18.89 -9.41
C TYR A 25 8.86 -18.49 -10.63
N GLY A 26 8.14 -18.13 -11.70
CA GLY A 26 8.72 -17.62 -12.93
C GLY A 26 9.73 -16.49 -12.70
N LYS A 27 10.68 -16.37 -13.61
CA LYS A 27 11.68 -15.29 -13.64
C LYS A 27 11.01 -13.93 -13.40
N VAL A 28 11.49 -13.19 -12.41
CA VAL A 28 11.13 -11.79 -12.16
C VAL A 28 11.36 -10.99 -13.45
N ASP A 29 10.32 -10.29 -13.91
CA ASP A 29 10.36 -9.45 -15.12
C ASP A 29 11.39 -8.32 -14.91
N PRO A 30 12.37 -8.12 -15.81
CA PRO A 30 13.31 -7.00 -15.75
C PRO A 30 12.63 -5.62 -15.75
N LYS A 31 11.34 -5.54 -16.05
CA LYS A 31 10.48 -4.40 -15.71
C LYS A 31 9.95 -4.54 -14.29
N ASN A 32 10.77 -4.20 -13.30
CA ASN A 32 10.30 -3.91 -11.94
C ASN A 32 9.08 -2.96 -12.05
N LYS A 33 7.86 -3.46 -11.85
CA LYS A 33 6.65 -2.66 -12.00
C LYS A 33 6.60 -1.65 -10.86
N VAL A 34 7.01 -0.42 -11.15
CA VAL A 34 6.84 0.70 -10.23
C VAL A 34 5.38 1.15 -10.29
N PHE A 35 4.78 1.32 -9.14
CA PHE A 35 3.43 1.87 -9.00
C PHE A 35 3.42 2.95 -7.92
N TYR A 36 2.42 3.83 -7.97
CA TYR A 36 2.45 5.07 -7.22
C TYR A 36 1.15 5.28 -6.46
N SER A 37 1.21 6.01 -5.35
CA SER A 37 0.02 6.47 -4.64
C SER A 37 0.32 7.74 -3.86
N TYR A 38 -0.66 8.19 -3.08
CA TYR A 38 -0.55 9.38 -2.24
C TYR A 38 -0.95 9.03 -0.81
N ASP A 39 -0.30 9.66 0.15
CA ASP A 39 -0.78 9.78 1.52
C ASP A 39 -1.16 11.22 1.81
N PHE A 40 -2.31 11.38 2.46
CA PHE A 40 -2.68 12.65 3.05
C PHE A 40 -2.00 12.73 4.42
N ALA A 41 -0.83 13.38 4.49
CA ALA A 41 -0.14 13.56 5.76
C ALA A 41 -0.97 14.49 6.67
N ALA A 42 -1.60 13.91 7.68
CA ALA A 42 -2.37 14.60 8.72
C ALA A 42 -1.45 15.40 9.67
N ALA A 43 -0.70 16.38 9.19
CA ALA A 43 0.03 17.30 10.05
C ALA A 43 -0.43 18.73 9.76
N ASN A 44 -1.00 19.37 10.79
CA ASN A 44 -1.47 20.77 10.88
C ASN A 44 -0.47 21.87 10.44
N THR A 45 0.57 21.55 9.68
CA THR A 45 1.70 22.43 9.41
C THR A 45 2.14 22.47 7.95
N SER A 46 1.57 21.67 7.02
CA SER A 46 1.96 21.79 5.61
C SER A 46 0.91 21.32 4.60
N ASN A 47 0.68 22.11 3.55
CA ASN A 47 -0.10 21.73 2.35
C ASN A 47 0.63 20.72 1.45
N LYS A 48 1.54 19.91 2.00
CA LYS A 48 2.38 19.00 1.23
C LYS A 48 1.70 17.65 1.08
N LEU A 49 1.65 17.17 -0.15
CA LEU A 49 1.17 15.83 -0.45
C LEU A 49 2.33 14.84 -0.38
N THR A 50 2.23 13.83 0.47
CA THR A 50 3.22 12.76 0.52
C THR A 50 2.99 11.84 -0.66
N LYS A 51 3.93 11.80 -1.59
CA LYS A 51 3.88 10.95 -2.78
C LYS A 51 4.64 9.67 -2.50
N LYS A 52 4.08 8.54 -2.89
CA LYS A 52 4.65 7.21 -2.70
C LYS A 52 4.97 6.57 -4.03
N SER A 53 6.12 5.92 -4.10
CA SER A 53 6.45 4.98 -5.16
C SER A 53 6.77 3.63 -4.53
N TYR A 54 6.21 2.60 -5.12
CA TYR A 54 6.35 1.21 -4.71
C TYR A 54 7.08 0.46 -5.80
N GLN A 55 7.93 -0.46 -5.40
CA GLN A 55 8.66 -1.32 -6.31
C GLN A 55 8.76 -2.71 -5.71
N VAL A 56 8.44 -3.74 -6.50
CA VAL A 56 8.90 -5.09 -6.22
C VAL A 56 10.27 -5.23 -6.87
N ASP A 57 11.29 -5.45 -6.07
CA ASP A 57 12.67 -5.56 -6.55
C ASP A 57 13.01 -6.98 -7.03
N LYS A 58 14.26 -7.17 -7.48
CA LYS A 58 14.74 -8.46 -7.99
C LYS A 58 14.74 -9.60 -6.96
N ASN A 59 14.71 -9.29 -5.67
CA ASN A 59 14.65 -10.24 -4.57
C ASN A 59 13.20 -10.52 -4.14
N ASN A 60 12.22 -9.94 -4.84
CA ASN A 60 10.82 -9.88 -4.44
C ASN A 60 10.63 -9.15 -3.10
N ASP A 61 11.46 -8.16 -2.79
CA ASP A 61 11.19 -7.26 -1.67
C ASP A 61 10.27 -6.12 -2.15
N LEU A 62 9.23 -5.82 -1.35
CA LEU A 62 8.36 -4.67 -1.58
C LEU A 62 9.00 -3.44 -0.94
N LEU A 63 9.48 -2.55 -1.80
CA LEU A 63 10.12 -1.30 -1.43
C LEU A 63 9.12 -0.15 -1.55
N ILE A 64 9.16 0.78 -0.61
CA ILE A 64 8.41 2.04 -0.68
C ILE A 64 9.34 3.23 -0.48
N SER A 65 9.27 4.18 -1.40
CA SER A 65 9.93 5.49 -1.27
C SER A 65 8.91 6.61 -1.15
N TYR A 66 9.24 7.62 -0.35
CA TYR A 66 8.38 8.75 -0.05
C TYR A 66 9.08 10.05 -0.46
N THR A 67 8.34 11.01 -1.00
CA THR A 67 8.90 12.36 -1.30
C THR A 67 9.11 13.22 -0.05
N GLU A 68 8.43 12.88 1.04
CA GLU A 68 8.54 13.55 2.33
C GLU A 68 8.85 12.51 3.40
N THR A 69 9.44 12.93 4.51
CA THR A 69 9.62 12.03 5.66
C THR A 69 8.27 11.43 6.05
N PRO A 70 8.14 10.10 6.10
CA PRO A 70 6.87 9.46 6.44
C PRO A 70 6.39 9.94 7.80
N LYS A 71 5.14 10.40 7.86
CA LYS A 71 4.47 10.84 9.09
C LYS A 71 3.08 10.24 9.09
N LEU A 72 2.68 9.75 10.25
CA LEU A 72 1.33 9.26 10.57
C LEU A 72 0.82 8.12 9.68
N GLN A 73 0.51 6.99 10.29
CA GLN A 73 -0.12 5.83 9.64
C GLN A 73 0.50 5.32 8.32
N THR A 74 1.75 5.67 7.99
CA THR A 74 2.40 5.18 6.76
C THR A 74 2.93 3.75 6.91
N GLU A 75 3.05 3.03 5.79
CA GLU A 75 3.54 1.64 5.79
C GLU A 75 4.97 1.52 6.36
N ALA A 76 5.78 2.57 6.26
CA ALA A 76 7.12 2.63 6.84
C ALA A 76 7.15 2.71 8.38
N LEU A 77 6.02 3.08 9.01
CA LEU A 77 5.88 3.20 10.46
C LEU A 77 4.98 2.10 11.05
N ARG A 78 4.49 1.19 10.19
CA ARG A 78 3.52 0.14 10.52
C ARG A 78 4.20 -1.03 11.23
N ASN A 79 3.63 -1.42 12.37
CA ASN A 79 3.95 -2.65 13.07
C ASN A 79 2.75 -3.60 13.07
N PHE A 80 3.03 -4.89 13.18
CA PHE A 80 2.01 -5.94 13.20
C PHE A 80 2.03 -6.70 14.52
N ILE A 81 0.84 -7.06 15.00
CA ILE A 81 0.66 -8.00 16.11
C ILE A 81 -0.29 -9.09 15.63
N THR A 82 0.11 -10.35 15.76
CA THR A 82 -0.74 -11.51 15.50
C THR A 82 -0.65 -12.46 16.69
N SER A 83 -1.48 -13.51 16.68
CA SER A 83 -1.38 -14.59 17.66
C SER A 83 -0.02 -15.29 17.68
N ASN A 84 0.77 -15.19 16.60
CA ASN A 84 2.02 -15.93 16.40
C ASN A 84 3.30 -15.07 16.42
N GLY A 85 3.18 -13.75 16.52
CA GLY A 85 4.34 -12.86 16.59
C GLY A 85 3.98 -11.38 16.68
N ILE A 86 4.97 -10.57 17.03
CA ILE A 86 4.87 -9.11 17.16
C ILE A 86 6.07 -8.45 16.49
N SER A 87 5.82 -7.38 15.73
CA SER A 87 6.88 -6.54 15.17
C SER A 87 7.62 -5.82 16.29
N THR A 88 8.92 -6.04 16.37
CA THR A 88 9.82 -5.40 17.34
C THR A 88 10.68 -4.31 16.71
N ILE A 89 10.70 -4.24 15.38
CA ILE A 89 11.44 -3.25 14.59
C ILE A 89 10.50 -2.58 13.59
N LEU A 90 10.91 -1.40 13.11
CA LEU A 90 10.30 -0.79 11.93
C LEU A 90 10.88 -1.40 10.66
N PRO A 91 10.16 -1.32 9.52
CA PRO A 91 10.72 -1.61 8.20
C PRO A 91 12.10 -0.93 8.00
N PRO A 92 13.17 -1.69 7.72
CA PRO A 92 14.49 -1.11 7.49
C PRO A 92 14.55 -0.34 6.17
N GLN A 93 15.46 0.61 6.07
CA GLN A 93 15.75 1.32 4.83
C GLN A 93 16.93 0.67 4.09
N ASN A 94 16.85 0.62 2.77
CA ASN A 94 17.98 0.27 1.91
C ASN A 94 18.91 1.48 1.69
N THR A 95 19.98 1.30 0.92
CA THR A 95 20.97 2.35 0.63
C THR A 95 20.43 3.53 -0.17
N THR A 96 19.29 3.38 -0.85
CA THR A 96 18.62 4.47 -1.58
C THR A 96 17.58 5.20 -0.71
N GLY A 97 17.44 4.83 0.56
CA GLY A 97 16.45 5.41 1.49
C GLY A 97 15.03 4.83 1.36
N ALA A 98 14.83 3.82 0.51
CA ALA A 98 13.54 3.14 0.37
C ALA A 98 13.33 2.15 1.53
N TYR A 99 12.12 2.12 2.07
CA TYR A 99 11.74 1.23 3.17
C TYR A 99 11.36 -0.16 2.61
N MET A 100 11.96 -1.21 3.17
CA MET A 100 11.63 -2.61 2.88
C MET A 100 10.44 -3.03 3.73
N VAL A 101 9.21 -2.88 3.21
CA VAL A 101 7.98 -3.13 3.98
C VAL A 101 7.47 -4.57 3.85
N GLY A 102 7.89 -5.28 2.79
CA GLY A 102 7.48 -6.65 2.55
C GLY A 102 8.56 -7.47 1.87
N ARG A 103 8.42 -8.79 1.96
CA ARG A 103 9.25 -9.81 1.31
C ARG A 103 8.36 -10.81 0.57
N LYS A 104 8.96 -11.57 -0.35
CA LYS A 104 8.23 -12.51 -1.24
C LYS A 104 7.03 -11.84 -1.92
N ALA A 105 7.20 -10.57 -2.26
CA ALA A 105 6.18 -9.74 -2.80
C ALA A 105 5.86 -10.14 -4.24
N ILE A 106 4.57 -10.15 -4.57
CA ILE A 106 4.05 -10.38 -5.90
C ILE A 106 3.15 -9.20 -6.23
N PHE A 107 3.43 -8.54 -7.35
CA PHE A 107 2.55 -7.52 -7.89
C PHE A 107 2.21 -7.85 -9.34
N ASN A 108 0.92 -8.01 -9.61
CA ASN A 108 0.37 -8.13 -10.95
C ASN A 108 -0.90 -7.30 -11.08
N ASP A 109 -1.56 -7.36 -12.25
CA ASP A 109 -2.71 -6.51 -12.53
C ASP A 109 -3.94 -6.78 -11.64
N THR A 110 -3.95 -7.90 -10.90
CA THR A 110 -5.08 -8.37 -10.10
C THR A 110 -4.74 -8.58 -8.62
N VAL A 111 -3.46 -8.61 -8.25
CA VAL A 111 -3.03 -8.95 -6.89
C VAL A 111 -1.77 -8.18 -6.52
N LEU A 112 -1.75 -7.64 -5.29
CA LEU A 112 -0.54 -7.30 -4.55
C LEU A 112 -0.48 -8.21 -3.30
N GLU A 113 0.53 -9.05 -3.21
CA GLU A 113 0.73 -9.98 -2.11
C GLU A 113 2.13 -9.79 -1.53
N TYR A 114 2.28 -9.86 -0.20
CA TYR A 114 3.60 -9.86 0.46
C TYR A 114 3.51 -10.38 1.90
N GLU A 115 4.66 -10.83 2.42
CA GLU A 115 4.86 -11.06 3.84
C GLU A 115 5.46 -9.80 4.46
N PRO A 116 4.94 -9.23 5.56
CA PRO A 116 5.57 -8.08 6.20
C PRO A 116 7.01 -8.36 6.59
N TYR A 117 7.89 -7.42 6.25
CA TYR A 117 9.33 -7.57 6.48
C TYR A 117 9.66 -7.55 7.97
N ASN A 118 9.04 -6.63 8.71
CA ASN A 118 9.31 -6.36 10.12
C ASN A 118 8.55 -7.26 11.10
N LEU A 119 8.03 -8.40 10.64
CA LEU A 119 7.26 -9.32 11.46
C LEU A 119 7.89 -10.70 11.41
N GLU A 120 8.61 -11.06 12.47
CA GLU A 120 9.19 -12.39 12.63
C GLU A 120 8.17 -13.29 13.33
N GLN A 121 7.77 -14.38 12.65
CA GLN A 121 6.83 -15.35 13.20
C GLN A 121 7.23 -16.77 12.80
N ARG A 122 6.80 -17.75 13.60
CA ARG A 122 7.00 -19.19 13.30
C ARG A 122 6.15 -19.67 12.13
N THR A 123 4.98 -19.08 11.95
CA THR A 123 4.04 -19.35 10.86
C THR A 123 4.04 -18.19 9.88
N VAL A 124 3.94 -18.49 8.59
CA VAL A 124 3.96 -17.45 7.55
C VAL A 124 2.74 -16.54 7.70
N PHE A 125 2.99 -15.26 7.99
CA PHE A 125 1.97 -14.22 7.91
C PHE A 125 2.05 -13.51 6.57
N LYS A 126 0.92 -13.46 5.88
CA LYS A 126 0.81 -12.91 4.54
C LYS A 126 -0.36 -11.93 4.45
N LEU A 127 -0.14 -10.83 3.74
CA LEU A 127 -1.15 -9.86 3.32
C LEU A 127 -1.34 -9.94 1.81
N THR A 128 -2.60 -9.93 1.37
CA THR A 128 -2.97 -9.97 -0.05
C THR A 128 -4.06 -8.95 -0.32
N TYR A 129 -3.80 -8.02 -1.23
CA TYR A 129 -4.81 -7.14 -1.81
C TYR A 129 -5.27 -7.70 -3.16
N GLN A 130 -6.56 -7.96 -3.29
CA GLN A 130 -7.19 -8.19 -4.58
C GLN A 130 -7.46 -6.84 -5.24
N LEU A 131 -7.05 -6.70 -6.50
CA LEU A 131 -7.04 -5.44 -7.24
C LEU A 131 -7.94 -5.53 -8.47
N LYS A 132 -8.60 -4.42 -8.77
CA LYS A 132 -9.27 -4.17 -10.04
C LYS A 132 -8.44 -3.16 -10.82
N LYS A 133 -7.86 -3.59 -11.95
CA LYS A 133 -7.20 -2.70 -12.90
C LYS A 133 -8.24 -1.91 -13.69
N ILE A 134 -8.03 -0.60 -13.81
CA ILE A 134 -8.93 0.33 -14.50
C ILE A 134 -8.11 1.08 -15.54
N ASP A 135 -8.54 1.03 -16.80
CA ASP A 135 -8.01 1.90 -17.85
C ASP A 135 -8.57 3.31 -17.66
N LEU A 136 -7.67 4.28 -17.60
CA LEU A 136 -8.02 5.68 -17.41
C LEU A 136 -8.01 6.47 -18.71
N SER A 137 -7.56 5.89 -19.81
CA SER A 137 -7.33 6.59 -21.07
C SER A 137 -8.55 7.40 -21.52
N GLY A 138 -8.40 8.72 -21.63
CA GLY A 138 -9.46 9.64 -22.08
C GLY A 138 -10.50 10.04 -21.02
N LEU A 139 -10.46 9.43 -19.82
CA LEU A 139 -11.25 9.87 -18.66
C LEU A 139 -10.73 11.21 -18.13
N ASP A 140 -11.61 11.96 -17.48
CA ASP A 140 -11.27 13.25 -16.91
C ASP A 140 -10.50 13.05 -15.59
N VAL A 141 -9.38 13.76 -15.43
CA VAL A 141 -8.55 13.65 -14.22
C VAL A 141 -9.35 14.10 -12.99
N SER A 142 -10.26 15.05 -13.15
CA SER A 142 -11.17 15.54 -12.10
C SER A 142 -11.99 14.44 -11.43
N ASP A 143 -12.34 13.37 -12.14
CA ASP A 143 -13.13 12.27 -11.61
C ASP A 143 -12.39 11.55 -10.47
N TYR A 144 -11.07 11.35 -10.64
CA TYR A 144 -10.23 10.84 -9.56
C TYR A 144 -10.00 11.89 -8.46
N ILE A 145 -9.81 13.16 -8.81
CA ILE A 145 -9.56 14.20 -7.81
C ILE A 145 -10.76 14.36 -6.87
N GLY A 146 -11.99 14.18 -7.36
CA GLY A 146 -13.19 14.13 -6.52
C GLY A 146 -13.12 13.03 -5.46
N TYR A 147 -12.78 11.81 -5.87
CA TYR A 147 -12.53 10.69 -4.95
C TYR A 147 -11.43 11.02 -3.93
N PHE A 148 -10.28 11.50 -4.41
CA PHE A 148 -9.13 11.85 -3.58
C PHE A 148 -9.48 12.88 -2.48
N LEU A 149 -10.20 13.94 -2.85
CA LEU A 149 -10.61 14.99 -1.91
C LEU A 149 -11.61 14.47 -0.86
N ARG A 150 -12.51 13.55 -1.22
CA ARG A 150 -13.40 12.94 -0.20
C ARG A 150 -12.60 12.16 0.84
N GLN A 151 -11.61 11.37 0.42
CA GLN A 151 -10.76 10.64 1.36
C GLN A 151 -9.97 11.59 2.27
N ALA A 152 -9.65 12.81 1.80
CA ALA A 152 -9.08 13.85 2.64
C ALA A 152 -10.11 14.43 3.65
N THR A 153 -11.39 14.56 3.29
CA THR A 153 -12.41 15.14 4.20
C THR A 153 -12.78 14.24 5.38
N SER A 154 -12.72 12.92 5.22
CA SER A 154 -12.89 11.97 6.34
C SER A 154 -11.78 12.04 7.40
N SER A 155 -10.78 12.90 7.20
CA SER A 155 -9.72 13.13 8.20
C SER A 155 -9.96 14.37 9.07
N SER A 156 -11.12 15.05 8.99
CA SER A 156 -11.53 16.22 9.81
C SER A 156 -10.76 17.54 9.62
N PHE A 157 -9.84 17.63 8.64
CA PHE A 157 -8.93 18.78 8.52
C PHE A 157 -9.36 19.91 7.56
N ILE A 158 -10.25 19.63 6.60
CA ILE A 158 -10.65 20.63 5.59
C ILE A 158 -12.09 21.04 5.87
N SER A 159 -12.31 22.31 6.22
CA SER A 159 -13.67 22.85 6.32
C SER A 159 -14.36 22.80 4.96
N ASP A 160 -15.69 22.66 4.93
CA ASP A 160 -16.46 22.61 3.68
C ASP A 160 -16.16 23.81 2.75
N VAL A 161 -16.00 25.00 3.32
CA VAL A 161 -15.64 26.23 2.58
C VAL A 161 -14.25 26.12 1.95
N THR A 162 -13.26 25.60 2.69
CA THR A 162 -11.90 25.39 2.16
C THR A 162 -11.92 24.34 1.06
N LEU A 163 -12.72 23.29 1.23
CA LEU A 163 -12.86 22.21 0.24
C LEU A 163 -13.45 22.74 -1.08
N ASP A 164 -14.46 23.60 -1.02
CA ASP A 164 -15.08 24.18 -2.21
C ASP A 164 -14.11 25.08 -2.99
N ILE A 165 -13.27 25.86 -2.28
CA ILE A 165 -12.19 26.64 -2.91
C ILE A 165 -11.18 25.71 -3.59
N ILE A 166 -10.76 24.64 -2.92
CA ILE A 166 -9.82 23.66 -3.47
C ILE A 166 -10.41 22.99 -4.72
N LYS A 167 -11.68 22.56 -4.67
CA LYS A 167 -12.39 21.98 -5.82
C LYS A 167 -12.44 22.98 -6.99
N GLY A 168 -12.76 24.24 -6.74
CA GLY A 168 -12.79 25.29 -7.76
C GLY A 168 -11.44 25.47 -8.48
N ILE A 169 -10.32 25.38 -7.76
CA ILE A 169 -8.98 25.47 -8.34
C ILE A 169 -8.63 24.21 -9.13
N LEU A 170 -8.90 23.03 -8.57
CA LEU A 170 -8.48 21.75 -9.15
C LEU A 170 -9.35 21.35 -10.35
N PHE A 171 -10.64 21.69 -10.36
CA PHE A 171 -11.58 21.35 -11.44
C PHE A 171 -11.66 22.41 -12.54
N ALA A 172 -10.85 23.47 -12.46
CA ALA A 172 -10.80 24.51 -13.49
C ALA A 172 -10.23 24.02 -14.83
N SER A 173 -9.52 22.88 -14.86
CA SER A 173 -9.01 22.28 -16.09
C SER A 173 -9.82 21.04 -16.49
N GLN A 174 -9.92 20.84 -17.80
CA GLN A 174 -10.47 19.62 -18.40
C GLN A 174 -9.32 18.67 -18.77
N ASP A 175 -8.39 18.44 -17.84
CA ASP A 175 -7.28 17.53 -18.08
C ASP A 175 -7.80 16.10 -18.21
N LYS A 176 -7.33 15.40 -19.24
CA LYS A 176 -7.64 13.99 -19.49
C LYS A 176 -6.43 13.13 -19.24
N PHE A 177 -6.68 11.91 -18.78
CA PHE A 177 -5.62 10.91 -18.71
C PHE A 177 -5.16 10.51 -20.13
N PRO A 178 -3.85 10.43 -20.38
CA PRO A 178 -3.30 10.04 -21.67
C PRO A 178 -3.54 8.55 -21.95
N ALA A 179 -3.33 8.15 -23.21
CA ALA A 179 -3.41 6.74 -23.60
C ALA A 179 -2.40 5.89 -22.80
N GLY A 180 -2.88 4.76 -22.26
CA GLY A 180 -2.07 3.85 -21.45
C GLY A 180 -1.98 4.23 -19.97
N ALA A 181 -2.68 5.28 -19.54
CA ALA A 181 -2.87 5.59 -18.13
C ALA A 181 -3.72 4.49 -17.45
N THR A 182 -3.28 3.99 -16.31
CA THR A 182 -3.97 2.90 -15.60
C THR A 182 -3.87 3.12 -14.10
N CYS A 183 -4.94 2.79 -13.38
CA CYS A 183 -4.90 2.64 -11.94
C CYS A 183 -5.38 1.27 -11.47
N TRP A 184 -5.14 0.97 -10.19
CA TRP A 184 -5.63 -0.20 -9.50
C TRP A 184 -6.42 0.21 -8.27
N GLN A 185 -7.61 -0.36 -8.12
CA GLN A 185 -8.47 -0.20 -6.96
C GLN A 185 -8.43 -1.48 -6.12
N LYS A 186 -8.15 -1.36 -4.82
CA LYS A 186 -8.22 -2.47 -3.87
C LYS A 186 -9.68 -2.86 -3.66
N GLN A 187 -10.02 -4.10 -3.97
CA GLN A 187 -11.37 -4.65 -3.77
C GLN A 187 -11.51 -5.33 -2.40
N VAL A 188 -10.53 -6.17 -2.07
CA VAL A 188 -10.54 -6.99 -0.86
C VAL A 188 -9.13 -7.06 -0.31
N GLN A 189 -9.01 -6.91 1.00
CA GLN A 189 -7.81 -7.24 1.77
C GLN A 189 -8.00 -8.62 2.40
N LEU A 190 -7.03 -9.50 2.21
CA LEU A 190 -6.97 -10.83 2.79
C LEU A 190 -5.71 -10.94 3.64
N SER A 191 -5.79 -11.71 4.72
CA SER A 191 -4.64 -12.10 5.51
C SER A 191 -4.72 -13.57 5.92
N SER A 192 -3.56 -14.18 6.22
CA SER A 192 -3.53 -15.59 6.64
C SER A 192 -4.09 -15.82 8.06
N GLN A 193 -4.28 -14.77 8.84
CA GLN A 193 -4.86 -14.76 10.18
C GLN A 193 -5.33 -13.35 10.53
N ASP A 194 -6.19 -13.22 11.55
CA ASP A 194 -6.50 -11.93 12.16
C ASP A 194 -5.21 -11.28 12.69
N TYR A 195 -5.15 -9.96 12.62
CA TYR A 195 -3.98 -9.20 13.06
C TYR A 195 -4.36 -7.81 13.54
N ILE A 196 -3.42 -7.14 14.20
CA ILE A 196 -3.53 -5.74 14.58
C ILE A 196 -2.41 -4.98 13.87
N GLU A 197 -2.81 -3.94 13.15
CA GLU A 197 -1.91 -2.90 12.67
C GLU A 197 -1.70 -1.89 13.80
N SER A 198 -0.46 -1.49 14.05
CA SER A 198 -0.14 -0.55 15.13
C SER A 198 0.98 0.40 14.77
N TYR A 199 0.99 1.56 15.43
CA TYR A 199 1.98 2.61 15.21
C TYR A 199 2.55 3.07 16.55
N PRO A 200 3.39 2.25 17.21
CA PRO A 200 3.81 2.46 18.60
C PRO A 200 4.67 3.72 18.81
N THR A 201 5.17 4.33 17.73
CA THR A 201 5.94 5.58 17.74
C THR A 201 5.07 6.83 17.57
N GLN A 202 3.76 6.66 17.37
CA GLN A 202 2.83 7.73 17.07
C GLN A 202 1.74 7.83 18.14
N ASN A 203 1.21 9.04 18.31
CA ASN A 203 0.00 9.25 19.09
C ASN A 203 -1.19 9.34 18.14
N LEU A 204 -1.95 8.25 18.01
CA LEU A 204 -3.10 8.18 17.11
C LEU A 204 -4.34 8.76 17.79
N SER A 205 -5.10 9.57 17.06
CA SER A 205 -6.49 9.84 17.44
C SER A 205 -7.25 8.53 17.45
N HIS A 206 -7.97 8.27 18.54
CA HIS A 206 -8.61 6.99 18.79
C HIS A 206 -10.04 7.17 19.29
N VAL A 207 -10.84 6.12 19.18
CA VAL A 207 -12.20 6.09 19.73
C VAL A 207 -12.19 6.20 21.26
N SER A 208 -13.32 6.59 21.84
CA SER A 208 -13.46 6.66 23.30
C SER A 208 -13.30 5.27 23.93
N VAL A 209 -12.62 5.19 25.07
CA VAL A 209 -12.51 3.95 25.88
C VAL A 209 -13.86 3.49 26.46
N GLY A 210 -14.89 4.33 26.42
CA GLY A 210 -16.27 3.97 26.77
C GLY A 210 -17.08 3.38 25.61
N SER A 211 -16.49 3.27 24.41
CA SER A 211 -17.16 2.66 23.24
C SER A 211 -17.40 1.17 23.47
N SER A 212 -18.38 0.61 22.75
CA SER A 212 -18.68 -0.83 22.85
C SER A 212 -17.50 -1.67 22.38
N ILE A 213 -17.14 -2.69 23.17
CA ILE A 213 -16.08 -3.65 22.86
C ILE A 213 -16.62 -4.66 21.85
N ILE A 214 -15.89 -4.87 20.75
CA ILE A 214 -16.21 -5.89 19.75
C ILE A 214 -15.41 -7.17 19.97
N ARG A 215 -14.16 -7.05 20.45
CA ARG A 215 -13.28 -8.19 20.73
C ARG A 215 -12.19 -7.80 21.71
N GLN A 216 -11.70 -8.77 22.48
CA GLN A 216 -10.53 -8.62 23.34
C GLN A 216 -9.80 -9.96 23.41
N ASP A 217 -8.48 -9.91 23.49
CA ASP A 217 -7.64 -11.11 23.61
C ASP A 217 -6.23 -10.74 24.11
N ILE A 218 -5.37 -11.74 24.25
CA ILE A 218 -3.95 -11.58 24.53
C ILE A 218 -3.15 -12.34 23.47
N TRP A 219 -2.35 -11.61 22.70
CA TRP A 219 -1.45 -12.20 21.70
C TRP A 219 -0.01 -11.86 22.02
N GLN A 220 0.88 -12.86 22.09
CA GLN A 220 2.32 -12.65 22.31
C GLN A 220 2.62 -11.75 23.53
N ASN A 221 1.88 -11.94 24.63
CA ASN A 221 1.94 -11.13 25.85
C ASN A 221 1.51 -9.66 25.69
N ALA A 222 0.89 -9.30 24.57
CA ALA A 222 0.20 -8.04 24.37
C ALA A 222 -1.30 -8.23 24.61
N ALA A 223 -1.84 -7.61 25.66
CA ALA A 223 -3.27 -7.56 25.88
C ALA A 223 -3.89 -6.49 24.99
N TRP A 224 -4.98 -6.80 24.31
CA TRP A 224 -5.61 -5.84 23.40
C TRP A 224 -7.14 -5.88 23.47
N THR A 225 -7.75 -4.75 23.12
CA THR A 225 -9.20 -4.57 23.10
C THR A 225 -9.56 -3.77 21.86
N ALA A 226 -10.31 -4.38 20.96
CA ALA A 226 -10.91 -3.73 19.81
C ALA A 226 -12.30 -3.20 20.18
N PHE A 227 -12.53 -1.93 19.87
CA PHE A 227 -13.77 -1.20 20.09
C PHE A 227 -14.53 -1.05 18.77
N THR A 228 -15.77 -0.61 18.85
CA THR A 228 -16.56 -0.29 17.66
C THR A 228 -15.87 0.82 16.86
N PRO A 229 -15.55 0.62 15.57
CA PRO A 229 -14.83 1.60 14.77
C PRO A 229 -15.64 2.89 14.57
N ASN A 230 -14.94 4.03 14.49
CA ASN A 230 -15.54 5.25 13.96
C ASN A 230 -15.22 5.34 12.46
N THR A 231 -16.22 5.00 11.64
CA THR A 231 -16.08 4.97 10.17
C THR A 231 -16.05 6.35 9.52
N GLU A 232 -16.39 7.41 10.26
CA GLU A 232 -16.41 8.79 9.74
C GLU A 232 -15.01 9.42 9.78
N PHE A 233 -14.24 9.14 10.83
CA PHE A 233 -12.97 9.80 11.11
C PHE A 233 -11.74 8.88 11.06
N ASN A 234 -11.91 7.61 10.67
CA ASN A 234 -10.86 6.58 10.62
C ASN A 234 -9.97 6.56 11.89
N LEU A 235 -10.61 6.65 13.05
CA LEU A 235 -9.91 6.67 14.34
C LEU A 235 -9.39 5.28 14.69
N ALA A 236 -8.23 5.22 15.33
CA ALA A 236 -7.72 3.97 15.88
C ALA A 236 -8.75 3.39 16.86
N ASP A 237 -9.07 2.12 16.68
CA ASP A 237 -10.16 1.43 17.37
C ASP A 237 -9.66 0.32 18.30
N THR A 238 -8.36 0.07 18.32
CA THR A 238 -7.78 -1.06 19.06
C THR A 238 -6.74 -0.56 20.04
N ARG A 239 -7.01 -0.73 21.33
CA ARG A 239 -6.08 -0.40 22.42
C ARG A 239 -5.19 -1.60 22.71
N ILE A 240 -3.89 -1.37 22.80
CA ILE A 240 -2.88 -2.42 22.96
C ILE A 240 -2.02 -2.09 24.19
N ARG A 241 -1.78 -3.08 25.04
CA ARG A 241 -0.88 -3.01 26.20
C ARG A 241 0.21 -4.05 26.07
N HIS A 242 1.45 -3.59 25.91
CA HIS A 242 2.62 -4.46 25.73
C HIS A 242 3.86 -3.82 26.35
N GLN A 243 4.66 -4.58 27.10
CA GLN A 243 5.90 -4.12 27.75
C GLN A 243 5.74 -2.80 28.53
N SER A 244 4.68 -2.71 29.34
CA SER A 244 4.34 -1.51 30.14
C SER A 244 4.05 -0.25 29.31
N ARG A 245 3.83 -0.38 28.00
CA ARG A 245 3.37 0.70 27.12
C ARG A 245 1.94 0.43 26.68
N GLU A 246 1.16 1.50 26.59
CA GLU A 246 -0.15 1.51 25.96
C GLU A 246 -0.06 2.32 24.67
N TYR A 247 -0.57 1.76 23.58
CA TYR A 247 -0.67 2.44 22.29
C TYR A 247 -1.91 1.94 21.54
N TRP A 248 -2.20 2.59 20.42
CA TRP A 248 -3.40 2.34 19.64
C TRP A 248 -3.08 1.85 18.24
N GLY A 249 -4.05 1.18 17.64
CA GLY A 249 -3.96 0.57 16.32
C GLY A 249 -5.34 0.21 15.77
N PHE A 250 -5.33 -0.67 14.78
CA PHE A 250 -6.50 -1.11 14.03
C PHE A 250 -6.54 -2.64 14.01
N TYR A 251 -7.67 -3.21 14.43
CA TYR A 251 -7.87 -4.65 14.39
C TYR A 251 -8.43 -5.05 13.03
N HIS A 252 -7.81 -6.06 12.43
CA HIS A 252 -8.16 -6.56 11.11
C HIS A 252 -8.52 -8.04 11.14
N THR A 253 -9.56 -8.38 10.39
CA THR A 253 -9.97 -9.78 10.18
C THR A 253 -9.30 -10.38 8.96
N THR A 254 -9.32 -11.71 8.85
CA THR A 254 -8.78 -12.45 7.67
C THR A 254 -9.31 -12.01 6.30
N ARG A 255 -10.48 -11.35 6.25
CA ARG A 255 -11.07 -10.86 5.01
C ARG A 255 -11.85 -9.57 5.22
N GLU A 256 -11.39 -8.51 4.58
CA GLU A 256 -12.00 -7.19 4.64
C GLU A 256 -12.34 -6.74 3.22
N VAL A 257 -13.60 -6.39 3.01
CA VAL A 257 -14.06 -5.84 1.73
C VAL A 257 -13.92 -4.33 1.82
N ASN A 258 -13.17 -3.74 0.89
CA ASN A 258 -13.06 -2.29 0.87
C ASN A 258 -14.40 -1.67 0.49
N PRO A 259 -14.76 -0.51 1.06
CA PRO A 259 -16.00 0.17 0.72
C PRO A 259 -16.09 0.39 -0.79
N ILE A 260 -17.21 0.00 -1.38
CA ILE A 260 -17.49 0.27 -2.79
C ILE A 260 -17.62 1.79 -2.92
N ALA A 261 -16.75 2.40 -3.72
CA ALA A 261 -16.88 3.81 -4.06
C ALA A 261 -18.29 4.07 -4.65
N PRO A 262 -18.92 5.22 -4.37
CA PRO A 262 -20.21 5.55 -4.95
C PRO A 262 -20.23 5.34 -6.47
N ILE A 263 -21.41 5.04 -7.00
CA ILE A 263 -21.62 4.45 -8.35
C ILE A 263 -21.00 5.25 -9.52
N ASN A 264 -20.53 6.48 -9.32
CA ASN A 264 -19.94 7.32 -10.36
C ASN A 264 -18.57 7.93 -10.00
N GLU A 265 -17.88 7.40 -8.99
CA GLU A 265 -16.55 7.90 -8.63
C GLU A 265 -15.43 6.96 -9.04
N LEU A 266 -14.40 7.54 -9.65
CA LEU A 266 -13.18 6.84 -10.01
C LEU A 266 -12.28 6.70 -8.77
N ALA A 267 -12.38 5.56 -8.09
CA ALA A 267 -11.51 5.21 -6.97
C ALA A 267 -10.24 4.48 -7.44
N CYS A 268 -9.09 5.05 -7.10
CA CYS A 268 -7.79 4.50 -7.41
C CYS A 268 -6.89 4.50 -6.17
N ASP A 269 -6.34 3.35 -5.80
CA ASP A 269 -5.40 3.20 -4.69
C ASP A 269 -3.94 3.22 -5.17
N PHE A 270 -3.69 2.70 -6.37
CA PHE A 270 -2.38 2.70 -7.01
C PHE A 270 -2.47 3.18 -8.46
N PHE A 271 -1.40 3.75 -8.97
CA PHE A 271 -1.28 4.27 -10.33
C PHE A 271 -0.05 3.72 -11.04
N ASN A 272 -0.13 3.63 -12.37
CA ASN A 272 1.09 3.61 -13.16
C ASN A 272 1.67 5.04 -13.26
N GLU A 273 2.91 5.17 -13.72
CA GLU A 273 3.61 6.46 -13.77
C GLU A 273 2.84 7.52 -14.59
N SER A 274 2.28 7.11 -15.73
CA SER A 274 1.54 8.02 -16.62
C SER A 274 0.30 8.61 -15.94
N ALA A 275 -0.53 7.77 -15.32
CA ALA A 275 -1.70 8.22 -14.57
C ALA A 275 -1.31 9.06 -13.35
N PHE A 276 -0.27 8.65 -12.63
CA PHE A 276 0.24 9.38 -11.47
C PHE A 276 0.69 10.79 -11.85
N ASN A 277 1.44 10.95 -12.95
CA ASN A 277 1.90 12.26 -13.40
C ASN A 277 0.73 13.17 -13.79
N SER A 278 -0.29 12.65 -14.48
CA SER A 278 -1.51 13.41 -14.78
C SER A 278 -2.23 13.90 -13.52
N ALA A 279 -2.47 13.01 -12.55
CA ALA A 279 -3.10 13.40 -11.28
C ALA A 279 -2.24 14.40 -10.49
N ASN A 280 -0.92 14.17 -10.44
CA ASN A 280 0.04 15.04 -9.76
C ASN A 280 0.09 16.45 -10.37
N ASN A 281 0.00 16.58 -11.69
CA ASN A 281 -0.01 17.88 -12.36
C ASN A 281 -1.23 18.73 -11.96
N VAL A 282 -2.37 18.09 -11.68
CA VAL A 282 -3.56 18.78 -11.16
C VAL A 282 -3.40 19.08 -9.67
N LEU A 283 -3.09 18.06 -8.85
CA LEU A 283 -2.96 18.19 -7.39
C LEU A 283 -1.91 19.23 -6.97
N SER A 284 -0.80 19.34 -7.71
CA SER A 284 0.30 20.27 -7.41
C SER A 284 -0.06 21.75 -7.52
N ARG A 285 -1.23 22.08 -8.09
CA ARG A 285 -1.76 23.46 -8.11
C ARG A 285 -2.16 23.94 -6.71
N VAL A 286 -2.50 23.01 -5.83
CA VAL A 286 -2.93 23.29 -4.45
C VAL A 286 -1.93 22.72 -3.45
N PHE A 287 -1.49 21.46 -3.65
CA PHE A 287 -0.64 20.74 -2.72
C PHE A 287 0.81 20.72 -3.22
N LYS A 288 1.68 21.53 -2.64
CA LYS A 288 3.07 21.72 -3.10
C LYS A 288 4.04 20.70 -2.52
#